data_AF-A0A2V3JN78-F1
#
_entry.id   AF-A0A2V3JN78-F1
#
_cell.length_a   1.000
_cell.length_b   1.000
_cell.length_c   1.000
_cell.angle_alpha   90.00
_cell.angle_beta   90.00
_cell.angle_gamma   90.00
#
_symmetry.space_group_name_H-M   'P 1'
#
loop_
_entity.id
_entity.type
_entity.pdbx_description
1 polymer ?
#
loop_
_entity_poly.entity_id
_entity_poly.type
_entity_poly.pdbx_seq_one_letter_code
_entity_poly.pdbx_strand_id
1 'polypeptide(L)'
;MRPEPRARSLLSDVQAVASQTGHEIEIISGCDLYELHEAVKAVGVDLVMGNSQATYIGDDEKVAFARIGFPVYDRVGYQRRAIIGYGGGINLVDRITNAILDHADA
;
A
#
# COMPACT_ATOMS: atom_id res chain seq x y z
N MET A 1 2.52 -15.78 14.77
CA MET A 1 1.72 -16.83 14.09
C MET A 1 2.57 -17.45 12.97
N ARG A 2 2.65 -18.78 12.82
CA ARG A 2 3.52 -19.40 11.79
C ARG A 2 2.82 -19.31 10.42
N PRO A 3 3.45 -18.72 9.39
CA PRO A 3 2.81 -18.57 8.08
C PRO A 3 2.60 -19.92 7.38
N GLU A 4 1.45 -20.04 6.70
CA GLU A 4 1.04 -21.18 5.87
C GLU A 4 2.11 -21.58 4.83
N PRO A 5 2.18 -22.85 4.38
CA PRO A 5 3.26 -23.34 3.50
C PRO A 5 3.43 -22.53 2.20
N ARG A 6 2.32 -22.05 1.62
CA ARG A 6 2.32 -21.24 0.38
C ARG A 6 2.75 -19.78 0.60
N ALA A 7 2.52 -19.25 1.80
CA ALA A 7 2.99 -17.90 2.13
C ALA A 7 4.52 -17.85 2.22
N ARG A 8 5.16 -18.97 2.62
CA ARG A 8 6.62 -19.05 2.73
C ARG A 8 7.34 -18.88 1.40
N SER A 9 6.79 -19.40 0.29
CA SER A 9 7.40 -19.23 -1.03
C SER A 9 7.27 -17.79 -1.54
N LEU A 10 6.15 -17.12 -1.25
CA LEU A 10 5.98 -15.72 -1.63
C LEU A 10 6.95 -14.79 -0.89
N LEU A 11 7.20 -15.06 0.39
CA LEU A 11 8.13 -14.25 1.17
C LEU A 11 9.56 -14.32 0.62
N SER A 12 10.02 -15.52 0.22
CA SER A 12 11.33 -15.65 -0.41
C SER A 12 11.41 -14.89 -1.74
N ASP A 13 10.33 -14.90 -2.53
CA ASP A 13 10.30 -14.20 -3.81
C ASP A 13 10.32 -12.67 -3.62
N VAL A 14 9.54 -12.16 -2.65
CA VAL A 14 9.52 -10.72 -2.32
C VAL A 14 10.87 -10.27 -1.77
N GLN A 15 11.52 -11.07 -0.92
CA GLN A 15 12.87 -10.78 -0.42
C GLN A 15 13.91 -10.73 -1.53
N ALA A 16 13.81 -11.65 -2.50
CA ALA A 16 14.70 -11.65 -3.66
C ALA A 16 14.56 -10.36 -4.48
N VAL A 17 13.31 -9.92 -4.74
CA VAL A 17 13.05 -8.66 -5.47
C VAL A 17 13.52 -7.46 -4.65
N ALA A 18 13.26 -7.42 -3.35
CA ALA A 18 13.68 -6.33 -2.47
C ALA A 18 15.20 -6.12 -2.52
N SER A 19 15.98 -7.21 -2.47
CA SER A 19 17.44 -7.15 -2.51
C SER A 19 18.03 -6.51 -3.78
N GLN A 20 17.27 -6.47 -4.88
CA GLN A 20 17.71 -5.89 -6.16
C GLN A 20 17.61 -4.37 -6.19
N THR A 21 16.77 -3.77 -5.34
CA THR A 21 16.45 -2.34 -5.37
C THR A 21 17.51 -1.48 -4.68
N GLY A 22 18.32 -2.06 -3.79
CA GLY A 22 19.31 -1.33 -3.00
C GLY A 22 18.73 -0.39 -1.93
N HIS A 23 17.42 -0.45 -1.69
CA HIS A 23 16.73 0.33 -0.68
C HIS A 23 16.43 -0.50 0.56
N GLU A 24 16.36 0.15 1.72
CA GLU A 24 15.91 -0.47 2.96
C GLU A 24 14.39 -0.72 2.85
N ILE A 25 14.01 -1.99 2.76
CA ILE A 25 12.61 -2.43 2.65
C ILE A 25 12.31 -3.35 3.83
N GLU A 26 11.38 -2.95 4.67
CA GLU A 26 10.84 -3.80 5.72
C GLU A 26 9.67 -4.64 5.18
N ILE A 27 9.77 -5.96 5.33
CA ILE A 27 8.73 -6.90 4.88
C ILE A 27 8.01 -7.46 6.10
N ILE A 28 6.76 -7.05 6.26
CA ILE A 28 5.90 -7.46 7.36
C ILE A 28 4.87 -8.48 6.83
N SER A 29 4.74 -9.64 7.49
CA SER A 29 3.88 -10.73 7.00
C SER A 29 3.13 -11.43 8.12
N GLY A 30 1.87 -11.78 7.85
CA GLY A 30 0.99 -12.39 8.83
C GLY A 30 0.47 -11.39 9.86
N CYS A 31 0.51 -10.11 9.50
CA CYS A 31 0.11 -8.98 10.33
C CYS A 31 -1.24 -8.42 9.89
N ASP A 32 -1.89 -7.69 10.78
CA ASP A 32 -3.14 -7.00 10.51
C ASP A 32 -2.93 -5.50 10.23
N LEU A 33 -4.03 -4.76 10.04
CA LEU A 33 -3.96 -3.32 9.79
C LEU A 33 -3.56 -2.51 11.03
N TYR A 34 -3.75 -3.07 12.23
CA TYR A 34 -3.34 -2.40 13.46
C TYR A 34 -1.81 -2.46 13.61
N GLU A 35 -1.22 -3.64 13.43
CA GLU A 35 0.24 -3.81 13.40
C GLU A 35 0.87 -3.00 12.25
N LEU A 36 0.20 -2.91 11.09
CA LEU A 36 0.63 -2.03 10.00
C LEU A 36 0.64 -0.55 10.43
N HIS A 37 -0.36 -0.09 11.18
CA HIS A 37 -0.43 1.29 11.67
C HIS A 37 0.72 1.58 12.65
N GLU A 38 1.01 0.67 13.57
CA GLU A 38 2.15 0.82 14.50
C GLU A 38 3.48 0.89 13.74
N ALA A 39 3.68 0.08 12.70
CA ALA A 39 4.87 0.12 11.86
C ALA A 39 4.99 1.44 11.08
N VAL A 40 3.89 1.91 10.48
CA VAL A 40 3.84 3.20 9.78
C VAL A 40 4.23 4.35 10.70
N LYS A 41 3.75 4.33 11.94
CA LYS A 41 4.06 5.34 12.95
C LYS A 41 5.53 5.31 13.40
N ALA A 42 6.13 4.12 13.47
CA ALA A 42 7.52 3.95 13.87
C ALA A 42 8.51 4.44 12.81
N VAL A 43 8.22 4.16 11.53
CA VAL A 43 9.10 4.51 10.41
C VAL A 43 8.84 5.93 9.90
N GLY A 44 7.58 6.36 9.88
CA GLY A 44 7.13 7.58 9.20
C GLY A 44 7.12 7.37 7.68
N VAL A 45 5.95 7.54 7.06
CA VAL A 45 5.79 7.35 5.60
C VAL A 45 5.07 8.55 4.99
N ASP A 46 5.38 8.87 3.74
CA ASP A 46 4.69 9.97 3.05
C ASP A 46 3.37 9.53 2.40
N LEU A 47 3.25 8.24 2.08
CA LEU A 47 2.13 7.67 1.34
C LEU A 47 1.78 6.27 1.85
N VAL A 48 0.50 6.07 2.15
CA VAL A 48 -0.07 4.75 2.42
C VAL A 48 -0.90 4.29 1.22
N MET A 49 -0.64 3.06 0.76
CA MET A 49 -1.39 2.42 -0.32
C MET A 49 -2.18 1.23 0.23
N GLY A 50 -3.50 1.24 0.06
CA GLY A 50 -4.32 0.16 0.62
C GLY A 50 -5.80 0.21 0.25
N ASN A 51 -6.56 -0.70 0.84
CA ASN A 51 -8.01 -0.81 0.65
C ASN A 51 -8.76 0.24 1.49
N SER A 52 -10.10 0.32 1.37
CA SER A 52 -10.88 1.33 2.12
C SER A 52 -10.72 1.25 3.65
N GLN A 53 -10.35 0.09 4.19
CA GLN A 53 -10.13 -0.06 5.63
C GLN A 53 -8.86 0.64 6.08
N ALA A 54 -7.82 0.77 5.24
CA ALA A 54 -6.59 1.46 5.59
C ALA A 54 -6.72 3.00 5.59
N THR A 55 -7.88 3.55 5.26
CA THR A 55 -8.09 5.01 5.21
C THR A 55 -7.83 5.68 6.57
N TYR A 56 -8.19 5.02 7.68
CA TYR A 56 -7.98 5.60 9.01
C TYR A 56 -6.50 5.82 9.33
N ILE A 57 -5.60 4.97 8.79
CA ILE A 57 -4.15 5.12 9.00
C ILE A 57 -3.67 6.42 8.36
N GLY A 58 -4.18 6.74 7.16
CA GLY A 58 -3.88 8.00 6.47
C GLY A 58 -4.40 9.22 7.24
N ASP A 59 -5.63 9.12 7.75
CA ASP A 59 -6.27 10.22 8.49
C ASP A 59 -5.62 10.48 9.86
N ASP A 60 -5.20 9.44 10.57
CA ASP A 60 -4.59 9.51 11.90
C ASP A 60 -3.14 10.00 11.82
N GLU A 61 -2.34 9.46 10.91
CA GLU A 61 -0.92 9.82 10.76
C GLU A 61 -0.72 11.08 9.89
N LYS A 62 -1.79 11.63 9.32
CA LYS A 62 -1.76 12.79 8.41
C LYS A 62 -0.80 12.55 7.24
N VAL A 63 -1.01 11.45 6.53
CA VAL A 63 -0.20 11.05 5.38
C VAL A 63 -1.06 10.89 4.14
N ALA A 64 -0.48 11.03 2.95
CA ALA A 64 -1.21 10.83 1.71
C ALA A 64 -1.75 9.40 1.62
N PHE A 65 -2.96 9.23 1.07
CA PHE A 65 -3.59 7.91 0.98
C PHE A 65 -4.07 7.59 -0.44
N ALA A 66 -3.43 6.59 -1.06
CA ALA A 66 -3.83 6.07 -2.36
C ALA A 66 -4.59 4.74 -2.21
N ARG A 67 -5.89 4.79 -2.52
CA ARG A 67 -6.79 3.62 -2.45
C ARG A 67 -6.43 2.59 -3.53
N ILE A 68 -5.69 1.54 -3.23
CA ILE A 68 -5.29 0.50 -4.20
C ILE A 68 -5.58 -0.88 -3.61
N GLY A 69 -6.11 -1.78 -4.44
CA GLY A 69 -6.44 -3.15 -4.03
C GLY A 69 -7.91 -3.34 -3.70
N PHE A 70 -8.20 -4.19 -2.72
CA PHE A 70 -9.54 -4.68 -2.42
C PHE A 70 -9.73 -4.89 -0.90
N PRO A 71 -10.93 -4.64 -0.34
CA PRO A 71 -12.11 -4.05 -0.97
C PRO A 71 -12.07 -2.51 -1.00
N VAL A 72 -12.63 -1.92 -2.05
CA VAL A 72 -12.91 -0.48 -2.10
C VAL A 72 -14.42 -0.25 -2.04
N TYR A 73 -14.94 0.08 -0.85
CA TYR A 73 -16.38 0.25 -0.62
C TYR A 73 -16.78 1.71 -0.38
N ASP A 74 -15.84 2.60 -0.08
CA ASP A 74 -16.08 4.03 0.18
C ASP A 74 -16.10 4.89 -1.09
N ARG A 75 -15.79 4.31 -2.25
CA ARG A 75 -15.77 4.99 -3.56
C ARG A 75 -16.33 4.10 -4.66
N VAL A 76 -17.14 4.68 -5.54
CA VAL A 76 -17.76 3.97 -6.67
C VAL A 76 -16.85 3.98 -7.90
N GLY A 77 -16.77 2.85 -8.61
CA GLY A 77 -16.10 2.75 -9.91
C GLY A 77 -14.61 2.40 -9.84
N TYR A 78 -14.06 2.26 -8.63
CA TYR A 78 -12.66 1.86 -8.42
C TYR A 78 -12.34 0.47 -9.01
N GLN A 79 -13.31 -0.45 -8.99
CA GLN A 79 -13.18 -1.76 -9.60
C GLN A 79 -13.03 -1.75 -11.12
N ARG A 80 -13.36 -0.63 -11.79
CA ARG A 80 -13.24 -0.47 -13.25
C ARG A 80 -11.88 0.11 -13.66
N ARG A 81 -11.10 0.63 -12.70
CA ARG A 81 -9.79 1.23 -12.97
C ARG A 81 -8.72 0.14 -12.96
N ALA A 82 -8.08 -0.06 -14.11
CA ALA A 82 -6.97 -0.99 -14.21
C ALA A 82 -5.75 -0.45 -13.44
N ILE A 83 -5.00 -1.34 -12.80
CA ILE A 83 -3.69 -1.07 -12.20
C ILE A 83 -2.58 -1.96 -12.80
N ILE A 84 -2.92 -2.70 -13.86
CA ILE A 84 -2.03 -3.63 -14.57
C ILE A 84 -1.92 -3.27 -16.05
N GLY A 85 -0.81 -3.63 -16.68
CA GLY A 85 -0.48 -3.26 -18.05
C GLY A 85 -0.17 -1.76 -18.21
N TYR A 86 0.12 -1.29 -19.42
CA TYR A 86 0.52 0.11 -19.65
C TYR A 86 -0.56 1.12 -19.24
N GLY A 87 -1.81 0.88 -19.64
CA GLY A 87 -2.92 1.74 -19.24
C GLY A 87 -3.19 1.71 -17.73
N GLY A 88 -2.97 0.57 -17.07
CA GLY A 88 -3.09 0.48 -15.62
C GLY A 88 -1.93 1.15 -14.88
N GLY A 89 -0.72 1.08 -15.44
CA GLY A 89 0.46 1.78 -14.92
C GLY A 89 0.26 3.29 -14.91
N ILE A 90 -0.25 3.86 -16.01
CA ILE A 90 -0.59 5.30 -16.07
C ILE A 90 -1.63 5.63 -14.99
N ASN A 91 -2.72 4.87 -14.91
CA ASN A 91 -3.74 5.07 -13.87
C ASN A 91 -3.18 4.96 -12.44
N LEU A 92 -2.21 4.06 -12.21
CA LEU A 92 -1.59 3.87 -10.91
C LEU A 92 -0.73 5.08 -10.54
N VAL A 93 0.13 5.53 -11.45
CA VAL A 93 0.98 6.71 -11.27
C VAL A 93 0.12 7.95 -11.02
N ASP A 94 -0.90 8.19 -11.84
CA ASP A 94 -1.80 9.33 -11.67
C ASP A 94 -2.46 9.35 -10.28
N ARG A 95 -2.82 8.17 -9.74
CA ARG A 95 -3.44 8.08 -8.42
C ARG A 95 -2.46 8.33 -7.29
N ILE A 96 -1.24 7.82 -7.40
CA ILE A 96 -0.19 8.07 -6.41
C ILE A 96 0.15 9.56 -6.40
N THR A 97 0.42 10.15 -7.57
CA THR A 97 0.80 11.55 -7.68
C THR A 97 -0.30 12.48 -7.20
N ASN A 98 -1.55 12.28 -7.63
CA ASN A 98 -2.65 13.13 -7.15
C ASN A 98 -2.90 12.97 -5.65
N ALA A 99 -2.74 11.77 -5.07
CA ALA A 99 -2.89 11.60 -3.62
C ALA A 99 -1.85 12.42 -2.83
N ILE A 100 -0.62 12.51 -3.33
CA ILE A 100 0.44 13.31 -2.72
C ILE A 100 0.14 14.81 -2.87
N LEU A 101 -0.30 15.25 -4.04
CA LEU A 101 -0.65 16.65 -4.30
C LEU A 101 -1.86 17.11 -3.47
N ASP A 102 -2.95 16.32 -3.46
CA ASP A 102 -4.15 16.61 -2.66
C ASP A 102 -3.83 16.74 -1.17
N HIS A 103 -2.84 15.97 -0.68
CA HIS A 103 -2.38 16.06 0.70
C HIS A 103 -1.51 17.28 0.98
N ALA A 104 -0.66 17.68 0.02
CA ALA A 104 0.18 18.87 0.15
C ALA A 104 -0.62 20.18 0.11
N ASP A 105 -1.77 20.20 -0.58
CA ASP A 105 -2.65 21.36 -0.70
C ASP A 105 -3.62 21.54 0.49
N ALA A 106 -3.76 20.51 1.35
CA ALA A 106 -4.70 20.47 2.48
C ALA A 106 -4.12 21.06 3.78
#